data_AF-A0A093QNE4-F1
#
_entry.id   AF-A0A093QNE4-F1
#
_cell.length_a   1.000
_cell.length_b   1.000
_cell.length_c   1.000
_cell.angle_alpha   90.00
_cell.angle_beta   90.00
_cell.angle_gamma   90.00
#
_symmetry.space_group_name_H-M   'P 1'
#
loop_
_entity.id
_entity.type
_entity.pdbx_description
1 polymer ?
#
loop_
_entity_poly.entity_id
_entity_poly.type
_entity_poly.pdbx_seq_one_letter_code
_entity_poly.pdbx_strand_id
1 'polypeptide(L)' 'SSATLPVTFKCLEEINGVDKRVTRFVLPVGATINMDGTALYEALAAIFIAQVNNFELNFGQIITI' A
#
# COMPACT_ATOMS: atom_id res chain seq x y z
N SER A 1 8.77 -3.60 -1.04
CA SER A 1 8.30 -4.03 -2.37
C SER A 1 9.39 -4.12 -3.45
N SER A 2 10.50 -3.39 -3.38
CA SER A 2 11.49 -3.35 -4.47
C SER A 2 12.15 -4.70 -4.81
N ALA A 3 12.31 -5.60 -3.83
CA ALA A 3 12.89 -6.93 -4.06
C ALA A 3 12.01 -7.84 -4.92
N THR A 4 10.68 -7.67 -4.88
CA THR A 4 9.74 -8.49 -5.66
C THR A 4 9.45 -7.92 -7.04
N LEU A 5 9.90 -6.69 -7.30
CA LEU A 5 9.63 -5.96 -8.54
C LEU A 5 10.01 -6.72 -9.83
N PRO A 6 11.18 -7.41 -9.92
CA PRO A 6 11.54 -8.18 -11.11
C PRO A 6 10.57 -9.35 -11.39
N VAL A 7 10.04 -9.98 -10.34
CA VAL A 7 9.06 -11.07 -10.47
C VAL A 7 7.73 -10.51 -10.97
N THR A 8 7.31 -9.35 -10.44
CA THR A 8 6.08 -8.68 -10.88
C THR A 8 6.14 -8.24 -12.35
N PHE A 9 7.29 -7.74 -12.81
CA PHE A 9 7.52 -7.45 -14.23
C PHE A 9 7.29 -8.68 -15.10
N LYS A 10 7.90 -9.82 -14.73
CA LYS A 10 7.77 -11.08 -15.48
C LYS A 10 6.32 -11.53 -15.56
N CYS A 11 5.59 -11.51 -14.44
CA CYS A 11 4.17 -11.90 -14.42
C CYS A 11 3.32 -11.00 -15.31
N LEU A 12 3.50 -9.68 -15.24
CA LEU A 12 2.67 -8.77 -16.02
C LEU A 12 2.98 -8.79 -17.52
N GLU A 13 4.26 -8.88 -17.91
CA GLU A 13 4.65 -8.88 -19.32
C GLU A 13 4.48 -10.25 -19.99
N GLU A 14 4.84 -11.36 -19.31
CA GLU A 14 4.87 -12.70 -19.93
C GLU A 14 3.59 -13.51 -19.69
N ILE A 15 2.94 -13.36 -18.52
CA ILE A 15 1.73 -14.13 -18.18
C ILE A 15 0.48 -13.34 -18.59
N ASN A 16 0.44 -12.05 -18.27
CA ASN A 16 -0.74 -11.21 -18.49
C ASN A 16 -0.67 -10.40 -19.80
N GLY A 17 0.46 -10.43 -20.52
CA GLY A 17 0.61 -9.78 -21.82
C GLY A 17 0.51 -8.25 -21.79
N VAL A 18 0.78 -7.62 -20.65
CA VAL A 18 0.70 -6.16 -20.51
C VAL A 18 1.86 -5.49 -21.28
N ASP A 19 1.56 -4.38 -21.95
CA ASP A 19 2.55 -3.64 -22.73
C ASP A 19 3.72 -3.15 -21.86
N LYS A 20 4.94 -3.44 -22.31
CA LYS A 20 6.18 -3.10 -21.61
C LYS A 20 6.34 -1.61 -21.34
N ARG A 21 5.76 -0.74 -22.17
CA ARG A 21 5.80 0.71 -21.99
C ARG A 21 5.00 1.13 -20.76
N VAL A 22 3.90 0.43 -20.47
CA VAL A 22 3.06 0.71 -19.29
C VAL A 22 3.72 0.14 -18.04
N THR A 23 4.14 -1.13 -18.05
CA THR A 23 4.75 -1.80 -16.88
C THR A 23 6.02 -1.07 -16.42
N ARG A 24 6.89 -0.65 -17.36
CA ARG A 24 8.16 0.02 -17.05
C ARG A 24 8.02 1.43 -16.47
N PHE A 25 6.85 2.05 -16.63
CA PHE A 25 6.55 3.33 -16.00
C PHE A 25 5.81 3.14 -14.68
N VAL A 26 4.74 2.34 -14.67
CA VAL A 26 3.82 2.24 -13.53
C VAL A 26 4.42 1.43 -12.38
N LEU A 27 5.09 0.29 -12.66
CA LEU A 27 5.57 -0.59 -11.60
C LEU A 27 6.67 0.03 -10.71
N PRO A 28 7.68 0.73 -11.25
CA PRO A 28 8.68 1.39 -10.40
C PRO A 28 8.07 2.51 -9.54
N VAL A 29 7.19 3.32 -10.12
CA VAL A 29 6.49 4.40 -9.38
C VAL A 29 5.60 3.81 -8.28
N GLY A 30 4.82 2.78 -8.63
CA GLY A 30 3.95 2.07 -7.70
C GLY A 30 4.72 1.38 -6.59
N ALA A 31 5.90 0.81 -6.85
CA ALA A 31 6.69 0.13 -5.82
C ALA A 31 7.16 1.06 -4.68
N THR A 32 7.24 2.37 -4.93
CA THR A 32 7.63 3.38 -3.94
C THR A 32 6.43 4.11 -3.35
N ILE A 33 5.45 4.49 -4.17
CA ILE A 33 4.34 5.35 -3.73
C ILE A 33 3.16 4.52 -3.24
N ASN A 34 2.95 3.31 -3.80
CA ASN A 34 1.82 2.47 -3.41
C ASN A 34 2.14 1.72 -2.10
N MET A 35 1.87 2.40 -1.00
CA MET A 35 2.05 1.88 0.36
C MET A 35 0.72 1.57 1.06
N ASP A 36 -0.27 1.05 0.35
CA ASP A 36 -1.58 0.69 0.91
C ASP A 36 -1.47 -0.20 2.16
N GLY A 37 -0.55 -1.17 2.15
CA GLY A 37 -0.31 -2.04 3.30
C GLY A 37 0.24 -1.28 4.52
N THR A 38 1.09 -0.26 4.30
CA THR A 38 1.60 0.60 5.37
C THR A 38 0.49 1.48 5.91
N ALA A 39 -0.28 2.14 5.04
CA ALA A 39 -1.39 3.00 5.45
C ALA A 39 -2.43 2.24 6.29
N LEU A 40 -2.81 1.03 5.84
CA LEU A 40 -3.74 0.19 6.58
C LEU A 40 -3.17 -0.26 7.93
N TYR A 41 -1.87 -0.58 7.97
CA TYR A 41 -1.20 -0.93 9.24
C TYR A 41 -1.16 0.26 10.21
N GLU A 42 -0.78 1.44 9.74
CA GLU A 42 -0.69 2.65 10.57
C GLU A 42 -2.06 3.06 11.12
N ALA A 43 -3.10 3.06 10.29
CA ALA A 43 -4.46 3.37 10.71
C ALA A 43 -4.95 2.37 11.78
N LEU A 44 -4.77 1.07 11.55
CA LEU A 44 -5.14 0.04 12.53
C LEU A 44 -4.35 0.16 13.83
N ALA A 45 -3.04 0.43 13.76
CA ALA A 45 -2.19 0.58 14.94
C ALA A 45 -2.63 1.80 15.77
N ALA A 46 -2.93 2.93 15.14
CA ALA A 46 -3.42 4.13 15.83
C ALA A 46 -4.75 3.89 16.55
N ILE A 47 -5.71 3.24 15.87
CA ILE A 47 -7.00 2.88 16.46
C ILE A 47 -6.82 1.90 17.62
N PHE A 48 -5.97 0.88 17.45
CA PHE A 48 -5.68 -0.11 18.49
C PHE A 48 -5.09 0.53 19.75
N ILE A 49 -4.11 1.42 19.60
CA ILE A 49 -3.50 2.14 20.73
C ILE A 49 -4.55 2.99 21.46
N ALA A 50 -5.44 3.66 20.73
CA ALA A 50 -6.53 4.43 21.35
C ALA A 50 -7.45 3.53 22.19
N GLN A 51 -7.86 2.39 21.63
CA GLN A 51 -8.73 1.41 22.33
C GLN A 51 -8.08 0.84 23.60
N VAL A 52 -6.79 0.46 23.55
CA VAL A 52 -6.07 -0.08 24.72
C VAL A 52 -5.96 0.94 25.86
N ASN A 53 -5.88 2.23 25.53
CA ASN A 53 -5.83 3.31 26.52
C ASN A 53 -7.22 3.82 26.95
N ASN A 54 -8.30 3.13 26.54
CA ASN A 54 -9.69 3.57 26.75
C ASN A 54 -9.97 4.99 26.23
N PHE A 55 -9.27 5.40 25.16
CA PHE A 55 -9.48 6.67 24.49
C PHE A 55 -10.51 6.48 23.37
N GLU A 56 -11.66 7.10 23.51
CA GLU A 56 -12.73 7.02 22.52
C GLU A 56 -12.45 7.99 21.35
N LEU A 57 -12.28 7.44 20.15
CA LEU A 57 -12.09 8.23 18.94
C LEU A 57 -13.44 8.70 18.40
N ASN A 58 -13.61 10.00 18.26
CA ASN A 58 -14.76 10.55 17.57
C ASN A 58 -14.61 10.48 16.03
N PHE A 59 -15.70 10.71 15.31
CA PHE A 59 -15.74 10.62 13.85
C PHE A 59 -14.71 11.52 13.15
N GLY A 60 -14.47 12.73 13.67
CA GLY A 60 -13.47 13.65 13.10
C GLY A 60 -12.04 13.13 13.24
N GLN A 61 -11.72 12.49 14.37
CA GLN A 61 -10.41 11.87 14.60
C GLN A 61 -10.20 10.67 13.68
N ILE A 62 -11.24 9.85 13.46
CA ILE A 62 -11.17 8.70 12.54
C ILE A 62 -10.92 9.15 11.09
N ILE A 63 -11.49 10.27 10.65
CA ILE A 63 -11.24 10.82 9.29
C ILE A 63 -9.82 11.41 9.17
N THR A 64 -9.29 11.93 10.27
CA THR A 64 -7.97 12.59 10.28
C THR A 64 -6.83 11.56 10.25
N ILE A 65 -7.06 10.39 10.83
CA ILE A 65 -6.19 9.21 10.74
C ILE A 65 -6.29 8.62 9.34
#